data_AF-A0A2C5TPM3-F1
#
_entry.id   AF-A0A2C5TPM3-F1
#
_cell.length_a   1.000
_cell.length_b   1.000
_cell.length_c   1.000
_cell.angle_alpha   90.00
_cell.angle_beta   90.00
_cell.angle_gamma   90.00
#
_symmetry.space_group_name_H-M   'P 1'
#
loop_
_entity.id
_entity.type
_entity.pdbx_description
1 polymer ?
#
loop_
_entity_poly.entity_id
_entity_poly.type
_entity_poly.pdbx_seq_one_letter_code
_entity_poly.pdbx_strand_id
1 'polypeptide(L)' 'MSRLTHLAGFAQLRVAPVKGGKDPAAFVYTVRVPEGFSETNYQFVKWAVGDFNRLGKTAGAAA' A
#
# COMPACT_ATOMS: atom_id res chain seq x y z
N MET A 1 -19.78 -3.44 -9.55
CA MET A 1 -19.27 -2.88 -8.28
C MET A 1 -17.89 -3.48 -8.03
N SER A 2 -16.84 -2.66 -8.09
CA SER A 2 -15.45 -3.11 -8.08
C SER A 2 -15.02 -3.69 -6.73
N ARG A 3 -14.26 -4.79 -6.76
CA ARG A 3 -13.68 -5.59 -5.65
C ARG A 3 -12.88 -4.79 -4.61
N LEU A 4 -12.65 -3.50 -4.84
CA LEU A 4 -11.93 -2.58 -3.96
C LEU A 4 -12.69 -2.19 -2.69
N THR A 5 -14.03 -2.20 -2.70
CA THR A 5 -14.83 -1.86 -1.50
C THR A 5 -14.67 -2.86 -0.35
N HIS A 6 -14.33 -4.12 -0.67
CA HIS A 6 -14.08 -5.15 0.35
C HIS A 6 -12.76 -4.93 1.12
N LEU A 7 -11.91 -4.01 0.66
CA LEU A 7 -10.64 -3.64 1.30
C LEU A 7 -10.75 -2.36 2.14
N ALA A 8 -11.96 -1.84 2.37
CA ALA A 8 -12.17 -0.64 3.19
C ALA A 8 -11.67 -0.82 4.65
N GLY A 9 -11.50 -2.05 5.13
CA GLY A 9 -10.93 -2.36 6.44
C GLY A 9 -9.40 -2.47 6.49
N PHE A 10 -8.69 -2.40 5.37
CA PHE A 10 -7.24 -2.57 5.31
C PHE A 10 -6.53 -1.28 4.91
N ALA A 11 -5.34 -1.05 5.48
CA ALA A 11 -4.46 0.03 5.04
C ALA A 11 -4.16 -0.11 3.54
N GLN A 12 -4.39 0.97 2.78
CA GLN A 12 -4.17 0.97 1.33
C GLN A 12 -2.82 1.62 1.02
N LEU A 13 -1.96 0.91 0.30
CA LEU A 13 -0.68 1.40 -0.22
C LEU A 13 -0.77 1.59 -1.74
N ARG A 14 -0.15 2.66 -2.25
CA ARG A 14 -0.07 2.96 -3.68
C ARG A 14 1.31 3.45 -4.07
N VAL A 15 1.66 3.25 -5.35
CA VAL A 15 2.79 3.91 -5.99
C VAL A 15 2.22 5.01 -6.88
N ALA A 16 2.71 6.23 -6.72
CA ALA A 16 2.31 7.38 -7.51
C ALA A 16 3.52 7.98 -8.24
N PRO A 17 3.35 8.50 -9.46
CA PRO A 17 4.40 9.27 -10.12
C PRO A 17 4.64 10.58 -9.36
N VAL A 18 5.90 10.99 -9.25
CA VAL A 18 6.27 12.32 -8.76
C VAL A 18 5.84 13.36 -9.80
N LYS A 19 5.02 14.32 -9.38
CA LYS A 19 4.61 15.43 -10.26
C LYS A 19 5.83 16.25 -10.68
N GLY A 20 6.05 16.40 -11.98
CA GLY A 20 7.20 17.14 -12.53
C GLY A 20 8.53 16.38 -12.52
N GLY A 21 8.52 15.06 -12.28
CA GLY A 21 9.73 14.23 -12.34
C GLY A 21 10.34 14.17 -13.75
N LYS A 22 11.68 14.11 -13.82
CA LYS A 22 12.41 13.80 -15.06
C LYS A 22 12.32 12.30 -15.35
N ASP A 23 12.50 11.94 -16.63
CA ASP A 23 12.57 10.55 -17.11
C ASP A 23 13.91 9.89 -16.70
N PRO A 24 13.92 8.67 -16.11
CA PRO A 24 12.80 7.81 -15.76
C PRO A 24 11.96 8.37 -14.61
N ALA A 25 10.62 8.29 -14.76
CA ALA A 25 9.65 8.84 -13.82
C ALA A 25 9.97 8.43 -12.38
N ALA A 26 10.42 9.39 -11.58
CA ALA A 26 10.52 9.21 -10.14
C ALA A 26 9.13 8.86 -9.58
N PHE A 27 9.09 7.90 -8.66
CA PHE A 27 7.85 7.48 -8.01
C PHE A 27 7.95 7.69 -6.50
N VAL A 28 6.81 7.85 -5.86
CA VAL A 28 6.66 7.94 -4.41
C VAL A 28 5.66 6.90 -3.94
N TYR A 29 5.96 6.29 -2.79
CA TYR A 29 5.00 5.43 -2.11
C TYR A 29 4.03 6.30 -1.33
N THR A 30 2.76 5.95 -1.35
CA THR A 30 1.73 6.66 -0.58
C THR A 30 0.86 5.69 0.22
N VAL A 31 0.40 6.13 1.38
CA VAL A 31 -0.52 5.41 2.25
C VAL A 31 -1.82 6.19 2.38
N ARG A 32 -2.96 5.48 2.41
CA ARG A 32 -4.26 6.08 2.68
C ARG A 32 -4.36 6.51 4.14
N VAL A 33 -4.67 7.79 4.35
CA VAL A 33 -5.03 8.42 5.62
C VAL A 33 -6.43 9.04 5.50
N PRO A 34 -7.07 9.49 6.59
CA PRO A 34 -8.41 10.09 6.52
C PRO A 34 -8.51 11.24 5.50
N GLU A 35 -7.48 12.06 5.41
CA GLU A 35 -7.39 13.25 4.57
C GLU A 35 -7.06 12.94 3.10
N GLY A 36 -6.77 11.68 2.76
CA GLY A 36 -6.41 11.27 1.40
C GLY A 36 -5.20 10.35 1.36
N PHE A 37 -4.23 10.64 0.49
CA PHE A 37 -2.98 9.89 0.38
C PHE A 37 -1.81 10.73 0.87
N SER A 38 -1.01 10.18 1.76
CA SER A 38 0.21 10.81 2.26
C SER A 38 1.44 10.03 1.80
N GLU A 39 2.52 10.73 1.48
CA GLU A 39 3.78 10.12 1.06
C GLU A 39 4.41 9.31 2.20
N THR A 40 5.12 8.24 1.83
CA THR A 40 5.84 7.39 2.77
C THR A 40 7.12 6.85 2.13
N ASN A 41 7.95 6.22 2.94
CA ASN A 41 9.23 5.67 2.51
C ASN A 41 9.14 4.16 2.21
N TYR A 42 10.14 3.67 1.48
CA TYR A 42 10.24 2.25 1.10
C TYR A 42 10.28 1.29 2.30
N GLN A 43 10.94 1.66 3.41
CA GLN A 43 11.06 0.78 4.57
C GLN A 43 9.70 0.50 5.22
N PHE A 44 8.85 1.52 5.31
CA PHE A 44 7.48 1.37 5.79
C PHE A 44 6.67 0.43 4.89
N VAL A 45 6.73 0.62 3.58
CA VAL A 45 6.03 -0.24 2.60
C VAL A 45 6.50 -1.69 2.71
N LYS A 46 7.82 -1.90 2.80
CA LYS A 46 8.41 -3.24 2.94
C LYS A 46 7.90 -3.95 4.20
N TRP A 47 7.86 -3.24 5.32
CA TRP A 47 7.31 -3.77 6.57
C TRP A 47 5.82 -4.11 6.44
N ALA A 48 5.01 -3.17 5.96
CA ALA A 48 3.55 -3.34 5.85
C ALA A 48 3.15 -4.49 4.92
N VAL A 49 3.82 -4.62 3.76
CA VAL A 49 3.60 -5.74 2.83
C VAL A 49 4.05 -7.07 3.46
N GLY A 50 5.17 -7.06 4.19
CA GLY A 50 5.64 -8.23 4.91
C GLY A 50 4.64 -8.73 5.96
N ASP A 51 4.04 -7.80 6.71
CA ASP A 51 3.06 -8.14 7.75
C ASP A 51 1.74 -8.64 7.15
N PHE A 52 1.23 -8.01 6.09
CA PHE A 52 0.07 -8.48 5.35
C PHE A 52 0.25 -9.92 4.84
N ASN A 53 1.41 -10.22 4.25
CA ASN A 53 1.72 -11.56 3.77
C ASN A 53 1.83 -12.58 4.91
N ARG A 54 2.22 -12.16 6.11
CA ARG A 54 2.23 -13.01 7.31
C ARG A 54 0.81 -13.35 7.75
N LEU A 55 -0.11 -12.39 7.77
CA LEU A 55 -1.52 -12.63 8.09
C LEU A 55 -2.16 -13.67 7.17
N GLY A 56 -1.88 -13.59 5.86
CA GLY A 56 -2.37 -14.58 4.89
C GLY A 56 -1.86 -16.00 5.16
N LYS A 57 -0.62 -16.15 5.65
CA LYS A 57 -0.06 -17.46 6.03
C LYS A 57 -0.68 -18.00 7.31
N THR A 58 -0.93 -17.16 8.31
CA THR A 58 -1.59 -17.57 9.55
C THR A 58 -3.05 -17.97 9.31
N ALA A 59 -3.76 -17.25 8.45
CA ALA A 59 -5.15 -17.59 8.09
C ALA A 59 -5.26 -18.92 7.32
N GLY A 60 -4.28 -19.24 6.46
CA GLY A 60 -4.24 -20.52 5.74
C GLY A 60 -3.76 -21.72 6.57
N ALA A 61 -3.05 -21.48 7.68
CA ALA A 61 -2.59 -22.55 8.58
C ALA A 61 -3.64 -22.99 9.61
N ALA A 62 -4.73 -22.23 9.77
CA ALA A 62 -5.83 -22.52 10.68
C ALA A 62 -7.08 -23.09 9.99
N ALA A 63 -6.97 -23.46 8.70
CA ALA A 63 -8.05 -23.99 7.86
C ALA A 63 -7.83 -25.46 7.50
#